data_AF-A0A0F8C4B0-F1
#
_entry.id   AF-A0A0F8C4B0-F1
#
_cell.length_a   1.000
_cell.length_b   1.000
_cell.length_c   1.000
_cell.angle_alpha   90.00
_cell.angle_beta   90.00
_cell.angle_gamma   90.00
#
_symmetry.space_group_name_H-M   'P 1'
#
loop_
_entity.id
_entity.type
_entity.pdbx_description
1 polymer ?
#
loop_
_entity_poly.entity_id
_entity_poly.type
_entity_poly.pdbx_seq_one_letter_code
_entity_poly.pdbx_strand_id
1 'polypeptide(L)'
;MEKSTSSKDISLKESEMLLLRGTAGIVAIVKAGPNGQYFLETENEEIVLGLEPHDLIVASAFSVDEKTEKGLKCVLFMIREIRSPLIVLPKKHPASPRLPIVVSAGKKTVLNCNITPGTHPNQDVLCGSNEFDSLEVTGTLEGVQIKNMPQCEVLKVNFDI
;
A
#
# COMPACT_ATOMS: atom_id res chain seq x y z
N MET A 1 2.34 19.43 -24.29
CA MET A 1 1.90 18.04 -24.57
C MET A 1 1.40 17.45 -23.27
N GLU A 2 0.08 17.49 -23.04
CA GLU A 2 -0.54 16.81 -21.92
C GLU A 2 -0.46 15.30 -22.19
N LYS A 3 0.33 14.58 -21.38
CA LYS A 3 0.26 13.12 -21.37
C LYS A 3 -1.15 12.75 -20.89
N SER A 4 -1.98 12.27 -21.81
CA SER A 4 -3.22 11.55 -21.51
C SER A 4 -2.93 10.52 -20.42
N THR A 5 -3.32 10.84 -19.18
CA THR A 5 -3.11 9.99 -18.01
C THR A 5 -4.18 8.93 -18.06
N SER A 6 -3.88 7.78 -18.69
CA SER A 6 -4.84 6.68 -18.77
C SER A 6 -5.14 6.17 -17.36
N SER A 7 -6.36 6.36 -16.89
CA SER A 7 -6.86 5.75 -15.66
C SER A 7 -7.44 4.36 -15.99
N LYS A 8 -7.24 3.41 -15.09
CA LYS A 8 -7.82 2.07 -15.17
C LYS A 8 -8.56 1.77 -13.87
N ASP A 9 -9.83 1.41 -13.98
CA ASP A 9 -10.62 0.95 -12.84
C ASP A 9 -10.58 -0.58 -12.76
N ILE A 10 -10.32 -1.11 -11.56
CA ILE A 10 -10.24 -2.53 -11.26
C ILE A 10 -11.21 -2.82 -10.11
N SER A 11 -12.14 -3.75 -10.33
CA SER A 11 -13.03 -4.20 -9.25
C SER A 11 -12.25 -4.94 -8.18
N LEU A 12 -12.50 -4.58 -6.91
CA LEU A 12 -11.84 -5.17 -5.76
C LEU A 12 -12.84 -5.33 -4.61
N LYS A 13 -13.13 -6.57 -4.23
CA LYS A 13 -13.97 -6.89 -3.08
C LYS A 13 -13.18 -6.83 -1.78
N GLU A 14 -13.89 -6.74 -0.66
CA GLU A 14 -13.28 -6.74 0.68
C GLU A 14 -12.57 -8.06 1.04
N SER A 15 -12.95 -9.18 0.44
CA SER A 15 -12.30 -10.50 0.62
C SER A 15 -11.15 -10.73 -0.36
N GLU A 16 -10.80 -9.73 -1.16
CA GLU A 16 -9.79 -9.82 -2.22
C GLU A 16 -8.62 -8.89 -1.92
N MET A 17 -7.44 -9.30 -2.34
CA MET A 17 -6.23 -8.49 -2.41
C MET A 17 -5.81 -8.37 -3.87
N LEU A 18 -5.53 -7.15 -4.31
CA LEU A 18 -4.98 -6.88 -5.63
C LEU A 18 -3.45 -6.81 -5.51
N LEU A 19 -2.76 -7.59 -6.34
CA LEU A 19 -1.31 -7.57 -6.47
C LEU A 19 -0.93 -6.98 -7.83
N LEU A 20 -0.07 -5.98 -7.81
CA LEU A 20 0.64 -5.47 -8.97
C LEU A 20 2.08 -6.00 -8.87
N ARG A 21 2.37 -7.07 -9.61
CA ARG A 21 3.67 -7.73 -9.60
C ARG A 21 4.54 -7.19 -10.72
N GLY A 22 5.57 -6.46 -10.34
CA GLY A 22 6.59 -5.94 -11.24
C GLY A 22 7.73 -6.93 -11.44
N THR A 23 8.86 -6.41 -11.89
CA THR A 23 10.12 -7.15 -12.07
C THR A 23 11.03 -7.10 -10.85
N ALA A 24 10.92 -6.03 -10.06
CA ALA A 24 11.76 -5.73 -8.91
C ALA A 24 10.95 -5.44 -7.63
N GLY A 25 9.62 -5.45 -7.68
CA GLY A 25 8.79 -5.28 -6.50
C GLY A 25 7.34 -5.67 -6.70
N ILE A 26 6.59 -5.63 -5.60
CA ILE A 26 5.16 -5.91 -5.57
C ILE A 26 4.46 -4.78 -4.83
N VAL A 27 3.31 -4.34 -5.36
CA VAL A 27 2.36 -3.49 -4.66
C VAL A 27 1.11 -4.32 -4.36
N ALA A 28 0.76 -4.44 -3.09
CA ALA A 28 -0.43 -5.13 -2.61
C ALA A 28 -1.46 -4.13 -2.09
N ILE A 29 -2.71 -4.29 -2.48
CA ILE A 29 -3.79 -3.35 -2.21
C ILE A 29 -5.00 -4.12 -1.66
N VAL A 30 -5.54 -3.66 -0.54
CA VAL A 30 -6.80 -4.15 0.05
C VAL A 30 -7.71 -2.97 0.39
N LYS A 31 -9.02 -3.23 0.47
CA LYS A 31 -9.97 -2.27 1.05
C LYS A 31 -9.71 -2.15 2.56
N ALA A 32 -9.88 -0.94 3.11
CA ALA A 32 -9.89 -0.72 4.54
C ALA A 32 -11.00 -1.52 5.22
N GLY A 33 -12.13 -1.77 4.54
CA GLY A 33 -13.22 -2.59 5.08
C GLY A 33 -13.96 -1.92 6.24
N PRO A 34 -14.75 -2.66 7.03
CA PRO A 34 -15.73 -2.07 7.94
C PRO A 34 -15.10 -1.37 9.16
N ASN A 35 -13.82 -1.64 9.43
CA ASN A 35 -13.10 -1.05 10.55
C ASN A 35 -12.71 0.39 10.18
N GLY A 36 -13.45 1.37 10.68
CA GLY A 36 -13.21 2.78 10.33
C GLY A 36 -12.05 3.45 11.08
N GLN A 37 -11.33 2.75 11.96
CA GLN A 37 -10.27 3.33 12.79
C GLN A 37 -9.01 2.47 12.76
N TYR A 38 -7.91 3.08 12.33
CA TYR A 38 -6.55 2.52 12.33
C TYR A 38 -5.62 3.37 13.16
N PHE A 39 -4.47 2.81 13.56
CA PHE A 39 -3.50 3.50 14.43
C PHE A 39 -2.19 3.65 13.69
N LEU A 40 -1.66 4.87 13.63
CA LEU A 40 -0.36 5.19 13.08
C LEU A 40 0.57 5.58 14.22
N GLU A 41 1.49 4.69 14.55
CA GLU A 41 2.51 4.91 15.57
C GLU A 41 3.69 5.67 14.96
N THR A 42 4.04 6.79 15.58
CA THR A 42 5.23 7.58 15.23
C THR A 42 6.21 7.60 16.41
N GLU A 43 7.37 8.24 16.26
CA GLU A 43 8.32 8.39 17.37
C GLU A 43 7.75 9.14 18.59
N ASN A 44 6.81 10.07 18.36
CA ASN A 44 6.37 11.02 19.39
C ASN A 44 4.93 10.81 19.85
N GLU A 45 4.09 10.23 19.00
CA GLU A 45 2.65 10.09 19.24
C GLU A 45 2.02 8.98 18.41
N GLU A 46 0.86 8.51 18.87
CA GLU A 46 -0.06 7.66 18.12
C GLU A 46 -1.13 8.55 17.47
N ILE A 47 -1.35 8.37 16.16
CA ILE A 47 -2.36 9.09 15.38
C ILE A 47 -3.47 8.13 14.99
N VAL A 48 -4.73 8.47 15.32
CA VAL A 48 -5.90 7.70 14.90
C VAL A 48 -6.30 8.09 13.48
N LEU A 49 -6.33 7.11 12.57
CA LEU A 49 -6.72 7.28 11.17
C LEU A 49 -8.17 6.85 11.00
N GLY A 50 -9.04 7.81 10.66
CA GLY A 50 -10.41 7.54 10.25
C GLY A 50 -10.47 7.17 8.77
N LEU A 51 -10.78 5.92 8.44
CA LEU A 51 -10.89 5.44 7.06
C LEU A 51 -12.32 5.05 6.72
N GLU A 52 -12.75 5.35 5.50
CA GLU A 52 -13.99 4.84 4.94
C GLU A 52 -13.81 3.38 4.46
N PRO A 53 -14.87 2.55 4.39
CA PRO A 53 -14.71 1.16 3.97
C PRO A 53 -14.12 0.96 2.58
N HIS A 54 -14.29 1.97 1.71
CA HIS A 54 -13.79 1.98 0.35
C HIS A 54 -12.39 2.59 0.20
N ASP A 55 -11.82 3.16 1.26
CA ASP A 55 -10.42 3.56 1.31
C ASP A 55 -9.51 2.33 1.24
N LEU A 56 -8.21 2.54 1.05
CA LEU A 56 -7.26 1.49 0.78
C LEU A 56 -6.21 1.39 1.89
N ILE A 57 -5.71 0.17 2.09
CA ILE A 57 -4.43 -0.09 2.74
C ILE A 57 -3.51 -0.67 1.67
N VAL A 58 -2.42 0.02 1.40
CA VAL A 58 -1.50 -0.27 0.31
C VAL A 58 -0.13 -0.60 0.89
N ALA A 59 0.40 -1.77 0.56
CA ALA A 59 1.73 -2.20 0.96
C ALA A 59 2.63 -2.35 -0.28
N SER A 60 3.91 -2.05 -0.12
CA SER A 60 4.91 -2.25 -1.18
C SER A 60 6.13 -2.99 -0.64
N ALA A 61 6.68 -3.88 -1.46
CA ALA A 61 7.91 -4.63 -1.20
C ALA A 61 8.88 -4.53 -2.38
N PHE A 62 10.18 -4.70 -2.08
CA PHE A 62 11.30 -4.60 -3.04
C PHE A 62 11.80 -5.97 -3.53
N SER A 63 10.92 -6.97 -3.55
CA SER A 63 11.18 -8.34 -4.03
C SER A 63 9.90 -8.93 -4.63
N VAL A 64 10.03 -9.98 -5.45
CA VAL A 64 8.92 -10.55 -6.24
C VAL A 64 8.65 -12.04 -6.01
N ASP A 65 9.26 -12.63 -4.98
CA ASP A 65 9.11 -14.04 -4.66
C ASP A 65 7.82 -14.35 -3.86
N GLU A 66 7.45 -15.64 -3.82
CA GLU A 66 6.26 -16.11 -3.10
C GLU A 66 6.29 -15.79 -1.59
N LYS A 67 7.49 -15.73 -0.96
CA LYS A 67 7.60 -15.36 0.45
C LYS A 67 7.24 -13.89 0.64
N THR A 68 7.59 -13.04 -0.32
CA THR A 68 7.24 -11.62 -0.32
C THR A 68 5.73 -11.42 -0.39
N GLU A 69 5.03 -12.16 -1.25
CA GLU A 69 3.56 -12.10 -1.33
C GLU A 69 2.87 -12.53 -0.05
N LYS A 70 3.36 -13.62 0.56
CA LYS A 70 2.88 -14.07 1.87
C LYS A 70 3.16 -13.02 2.95
N GLY A 71 4.32 -12.38 2.90
CA GLY A 71 4.69 -11.29 3.81
C GLY A 71 3.76 -10.08 3.66
N LEU A 72 3.50 -9.63 2.44
CA LEU A 72 2.57 -8.53 2.14
C LEU A 72 1.17 -8.83 2.67
N LYS A 73 0.65 -10.03 2.37
CA LYS A 73 -0.66 -10.49 2.87
C LYS A 73 -0.68 -10.48 4.40
N CYS A 74 0.34 -11.03 5.05
CA CYS A 74 0.45 -11.07 6.51
C CYS A 74 0.46 -9.67 7.13
N VAL A 75 1.27 -8.75 6.61
CA VAL A 75 1.34 -7.36 7.12
C VAL A 75 -0.01 -6.66 6.97
N LEU A 76 -0.62 -6.75 5.79
CA LEU A 76 -1.93 -6.15 5.54
C LEU A 76 -3.02 -6.78 6.44
N PHE A 77 -2.98 -8.09 6.66
CA PHE A 77 -3.91 -8.80 7.55
C PHE A 77 -3.73 -8.40 9.01
N MET A 78 -2.47 -8.29 9.46
CA MET A 78 -2.16 -7.83 10.82
C MET A 78 -2.71 -6.42 11.08
N ILE A 79 -2.64 -5.53 10.09
CA ILE A 79 -3.18 -4.17 10.20
C ILE A 79 -4.71 -4.17 10.10
N ARG A 80 -5.29 -4.80 9.07
CA ARG A 80 -6.73 -4.76 8.77
C ARG A 80 -7.59 -5.55 9.76
N GLU A 81 -7.18 -6.79 10.04
CA GLU A 81 -7.99 -7.74 10.82
C GLU A 81 -7.56 -7.78 12.29
N ILE A 82 -6.25 -7.78 12.55
CA ILE A 82 -5.71 -7.90 13.91
C ILE A 82 -5.49 -6.52 14.57
N ARG A 83 -5.70 -5.42 13.81
CA ARG A 83 -5.58 -4.04 14.30
C ARG A 83 -4.21 -3.68 14.85
N SER A 84 -3.15 -4.31 14.33
CA SER A 84 -1.78 -3.88 14.56
C SER A 84 -1.58 -2.46 14.05
N PRO A 85 -0.85 -1.59 14.78
CA PRO A 85 -0.58 -0.24 14.31
C PRO A 85 0.31 -0.26 13.05
N LEU A 86 0.11 0.75 12.19
CA LEU A 86 1.06 1.14 11.16
C LEU A 86 2.23 1.86 11.84
N ILE A 87 3.46 1.45 11.57
CA ILE A 87 4.63 2.04 12.24
C ILE A 87 5.39 2.92 11.26
N VAL A 88 5.58 4.19 11.62
CA VAL A 88 6.46 5.12 10.91
C VAL A 88 7.74 5.28 11.72
N LEU A 89 8.86 4.90 11.10
CA LEU A 89 10.17 5.06 11.71
C LEU A 89 10.67 6.50 11.53
N PRO A 90 11.45 7.03 12.49
CA PRO A 90 12.08 8.32 12.31
C PRO A 90 13.10 8.29 11.16
N LYS A 91 13.38 9.47 10.59
CA LYS A 91 14.39 9.59 9.53
C LYS A 91 15.74 9.07 10.04
N LYS A 92 16.44 8.29 9.20
CA LYS A 92 17.75 7.66 9.50
C LYS A 92 17.69 6.60 10.61
N HIS A 93 16.52 6.04 10.93
CA HIS A 93 16.43 4.93 11.86
C HIS A 93 17.25 3.72 11.35
N PRO A 94 18.04 3.02 12.21
CA PRO A 94 18.87 1.87 11.79
C PRO A 94 18.08 0.69 11.21
N ALA A 95 16.77 0.65 11.42
CA ALA A 95 15.90 -0.37 10.84
C ALA A 95 15.33 0.02 9.47
N SER A 96 15.32 1.30 9.08
CA SER A 96 14.73 1.73 7.79
C SER A 96 15.29 1.00 6.57
N PRO A 97 16.62 0.75 6.44
CA PRO A 97 17.16 -0.02 5.31
C PRO A 97 16.78 -1.51 5.33
N ARG A 98 16.30 -2.00 6.47
CA ARG A 98 15.91 -3.40 6.69
C ARG A 98 14.40 -3.61 6.60
N LEU A 99 13.59 -2.55 6.39
CA LEU A 99 12.14 -2.68 6.24
C LEU A 99 11.84 -3.35 4.89
N PRO A 100 11.38 -4.61 4.87
CA PRO A 100 11.13 -5.31 3.62
C PRO A 100 9.81 -4.87 2.97
N ILE A 101 8.90 -4.33 3.79
CA ILE A 101 7.56 -3.92 3.42
C ILE A 101 7.28 -2.57 4.08
N VAL A 102 6.70 -1.65 3.32
CA VAL A 102 6.17 -0.38 3.79
C VAL A 102 4.68 -0.31 3.50
N VAL A 103 3.93 0.45 4.31
CA VAL A 103 2.47 0.52 4.22
C VAL A 103 2.00 1.98 4.23
N SER A 104 0.96 2.25 3.47
CA SER A 104 0.18 3.49 3.41
C SER A 104 -1.29 3.13 3.60
N ALA A 105 -2.06 4.02 4.22
CA ALA A 105 -3.49 3.82 4.40
C ALA A 105 -4.25 5.13 4.19
N GLY A 106 -5.32 5.10 3.42
CA GLY A 106 -6.08 6.28 3.06
C GLY A 106 -6.84 6.15 1.76
N LYS A 107 -7.52 7.23 1.37
CA LYS A 107 -8.29 7.29 0.12
C LYS A 107 -7.42 7.17 -1.13
N LYS A 108 -6.22 7.75 -1.09
CA LYS A 108 -5.28 7.80 -2.21
C LYS A 108 -3.87 7.52 -1.70
N THR A 109 -3.14 6.72 -2.46
CA THR A 109 -1.71 6.45 -2.29
C THR A 109 -0.99 6.78 -3.58
N VAL A 110 0.13 7.48 -3.48
CA VAL A 110 1.06 7.79 -4.57
C VAL A 110 2.39 7.12 -4.27
N LEU A 111 2.89 6.32 -5.20
CA LEU A 111 4.21 5.74 -5.06
C LEU A 111 5.28 6.73 -5.51
N ASN A 112 6.26 6.96 -4.65
CA ASN A 112 7.40 7.83 -4.91
C ASN A 112 8.68 7.10 -4.51
N CYS A 113 9.51 6.78 -5.50
CA CYS A 113 10.71 5.96 -5.29
C CYS A 113 11.91 6.79 -4.81
N ASN A 114 11.78 8.12 -4.77
CA ASN A 114 12.83 9.04 -4.31
C ASN A 114 12.78 9.29 -2.80
N ILE A 115 11.92 8.57 -2.05
CA ILE A 115 11.75 8.75 -0.61
C ILE A 115 12.43 7.63 0.17
N THR A 116 12.81 7.90 1.42
CA THR A 116 13.38 6.86 2.30
C THR A 116 12.25 5.98 2.87
N PRO A 117 12.29 4.65 2.69
CA PRO A 117 11.25 3.72 3.15
C PRO A 117 10.89 3.90 4.62
N GLY A 118 9.59 3.98 4.91
CA GLY A 118 9.05 3.99 6.28
C GLY A 118 9.35 5.25 7.10
N THR A 119 9.79 6.34 6.46
CA THR A 119 10.18 7.58 7.17
C THR A 119 9.33 8.82 6.86
N HIS A 120 8.33 8.67 5.99
CA HIS A 120 7.41 9.75 5.66
C HIS A 120 6.14 9.62 6.49
N PRO A 121 5.77 10.66 7.26
CA PRO A 121 4.52 10.65 8.04
C PRO A 121 3.28 10.82 7.15
N ASN A 122 3.48 11.30 5.91
CA ASN A 122 2.43 11.49 4.93
C ASN A 122 1.90 10.13 4.46
N GLN A 123 0.67 9.82 4.84
CA GLN A 123 0.02 8.54 4.58
C GLN A 123 -0.37 8.33 3.12
N ASP A 124 -0.38 9.38 2.32
CA ASP A 124 -0.69 9.37 0.90
C ASP A 124 0.54 9.05 0.03
N VAL A 125 1.72 8.86 0.62
CA VAL A 125 2.96 8.59 -0.13
C VAL A 125 3.60 7.27 0.34
N LEU A 126 3.89 6.38 -0.60
CA LEU A 126 4.49 5.07 -0.35
C LEU A 126 5.80 4.92 -1.13
N CYS A 127 6.82 4.36 -0.50
CA CYS A 127 8.04 3.98 -1.20
C CYS A 127 7.83 2.64 -1.92
N GLY A 128 8.42 2.46 -3.09
CA GLY A 128 8.37 1.20 -3.83
C GLY A 128 9.51 1.09 -4.82
N SER A 129 9.57 -0.04 -5.54
CA SER A 129 10.55 -0.23 -6.61
C SER A 129 10.35 0.79 -7.74
N ASN A 130 11.45 1.25 -8.36
CA ASN A 130 11.47 2.32 -9.36
C ASN A 130 10.45 2.18 -10.51
N GLU A 131 10.06 0.94 -10.82
CA GLU A 131 9.04 0.67 -11.86
C GLU A 131 7.64 1.19 -11.51
N PHE A 132 7.35 1.39 -10.22
CA PHE A 132 6.07 1.91 -9.74
C PHE A 132 6.12 3.42 -9.44
N ASP A 133 7.19 4.11 -9.81
CA ASP A 133 7.28 5.55 -9.56
C ASP A 133 6.11 6.29 -10.24
N SER A 134 5.50 7.22 -9.50
CA SER A 134 4.31 7.98 -9.91
C SER A 134 3.03 7.16 -10.09
N LEU A 135 3.01 5.86 -9.73
CA LEU A 135 1.78 5.08 -9.65
C LEU A 135 0.83 5.73 -8.64
N GLU A 136 -0.40 6.02 -9.06
CA GLU A 136 -1.45 6.45 -8.14
C GLU A 136 -2.51 5.38 -8.00
N VAL A 137 -2.90 5.11 -6.77
CA VAL A 137 -3.95 4.17 -6.40
C VAL A 137 -4.98 4.92 -5.58
N THR A 138 -6.25 4.87 -5.98
CA THR A 138 -7.35 5.57 -5.30
C THR A 138 -8.49 4.60 -5.04
N GLY A 139 -8.98 4.56 -3.80
CA GLY A 139 -10.14 3.76 -3.41
C GLY A 139 -11.41 4.28 -4.06
N THR A 140 -12.23 3.36 -4.58
CA THR A 140 -13.57 3.64 -5.08
C THR A 140 -14.56 2.69 -4.42
N LEU A 141 -15.86 2.96 -4.50
CA LEU A 141 -16.88 2.07 -3.96
C LEU A 141 -16.73 0.64 -4.52
N GLU A 142 -16.61 0.52 -5.84
CA GLU A 142 -16.54 -0.77 -6.56
C GLU A 142 -15.14 -1.43 -6.55
N GLY A 143 -14.09 -0.69 -6.18
CA GLY A 143 -12.73 -1.22 -6.22
C GLY A 143 -11.65 -0.16 -6.12
N VAL A 144 -10.77 -0.13 -7.12
CA VAL A 144 -9.57 0.68 -7.15
C VAL A 144 -9.43 1.36 -8.49
N GLN A 145 -9.21 2.67 -8.49
CA GLN A 145 -8.75 3.41 -9.65
C GLN A 145 -7.24 3.53 -9.64
N ILE A 146 -6.60 3.19 -10.76
CA ILE A 146 -5.15 3.26 -10.95
C ILE A 146 -4.81 4.27 -12.03
N LYS A 147 -3.87 5.17 -11.77
CA LYS A 147 -3.25 6.06 -12.77
C LYS A 147 -1.76 5.78 -12.87
N ASN A 148 -1.19 6.04 -14.06
CA ASN A 148 0.22 5.79 -14.36
C ASN A 148 0.63 4.33 -14.13
N MET A 149 -0.22 3.38 -14.54
CA MET A 149 0.04 1.96 -14.36
C MET A 149 1.28 1.53 -15.18
N PRO A 150 2.31 0.93 -14.56
CA PRO A 150 3.45 0.40 -15.29
C PRO A 150 3.12 -0.93 -15.97
N GLN A 151 4.05 -1.44 -16.78
CA GLN A 151 3.97 -2.81 -17.27
C GLN A 151 4.22 -3.77 -16.10
N CYS A 152 3.15 -4.37 -15.59
CA CYS A 152 3.17 -5.29 -14.47
C CYS A 152 2.09 -6.36 -14.65
N GLU A 153 2.26 -7.49 -13.97
CA GLU A 153 1.22 -8.50 -13.85
C GLU A 153 0.19 -8.07 -12.80
N VAL A 154 -1.08 -8.27 -13.10
CA VAL A 154 -2.21 -7.86 -12.24
C VAL A 154 -2.95 -9.11 -11.78
N LEU A 155 -2.92 -9.37 -10.49
CA LEU A 155 -3.50 -10.57 -9.89
C LEU A 155 -4.48 -10.20 -8.80
N LYS A 156 -5.63 -10.89 -8.78
CA LYS A 156 -6.55 -10.84 -7.63
C LYS A 156 -6.47 -12.17 -6.90
N VAL A 157 -6.20 -12.09 -5.61
CA VAL A 157 -6.09 -13.26 -4.73
C VAL A 157 -7.04 -13.10 -3.56
N ASN A 158 -7.42 -14.20 -2.92
CA ASN A 158 -8.21 -14.15 -1.68
C ASN A 158 -7.34 -13.55 -0.55
N PHE A 159 -7.93 -12.66 0.26
CA PHE A 159 -7.24 -11.98 1.35
C PHE A 159 -7.30 -12.71 2.71
N ASP A 160 -8.23 -13.64 2.88
CA ASP A 160 -8.34 -14.46 4.10
C ASP A 160 -7.14 -15.42 4.22
N ILE A 161 -6.58 -15.58 5.42
CA ILE A 161 -5.41 -16.44 5.71
C ILE A 161 -5.86 -17.77 6.31
#